data_AF-A0A4D4KVQ7-F1
#
_entry.id   AF-A0A4D4KVQ7-F1
#
_cell.length_a   1.000
_cell.length_b   1.000
_cell.length_c   1.000
_cell.angle_alpha   90.00
_cell.angle_beta   90.00
_cell.angle_gamma   90.00
#
_symmetry.space_group_name_H-M   'P 1'
#
loop_
_entity.id
_entity.type
_entity.pdbx_description
1 polymer ?
#
loop_
_entity_poly.entity_id
_entity_poly.type
_entity_poly.pdbx_seq_one_letter_code
_entity_poly.pdbx_strand_id
1 'polypeptide(L)'
;MRNRLRIAGRAAAVAITLAAAGGATAVPAVAAPTAVTQTASAPAPTGLTYTYDAATEQVTVNWDPKDSADTVTTGYREGFCSGPSTADGPCFVRASGPLLTGNSFTFHLAAGRTVYFRLYAENPAHQLTGSALLTVTT
;
A
#
# COMPACT_ATOMS: atom_id res chain seq x y z
N MET A 1 0.99 -6.82 -40.02
CA MET A 1 2.41 -7.20 -39.89
C MET A 1 2.97 -6.42 -38.70
N ARG A 2 2.95 -6.98 -37.47
CA ARG A 2 4.11 -7.55 -36.75
C ARG A 2 5.42 -6.74 -36.87
N ASN A 3 5.80 -6.06 -35.78
CA ASN A 3 7.09 -6.20 -35.07
C ASN A 3 7.25 -5.04 -34.06
N ARG A 4 7.13 -5.27 -32.75
CA ARG A 4 8.23 -5.66 -31.84
C ARG A 4 9.51 -4.83 -32.06
N LEU A 5 9.55 -3.63 -31.48
CA LEU A 5 10.80 -2.92 -31.25
C LEU A 5 11.29 -3.26 -29.83
N ARG A 6 12.29 -4.16 -29.75
CA ARG A 6 13.10 -4.38 -28.56
C ARG A 6 14.01 -3.16 -28.41
N ILE A 7 13.82 -2.35 -27.38
CA ILE A 7 14.77 -1.29 -27.01
C ILE A 7 15.95 -1.97 -26.31
N ALA A 8 16.95 -2.34 -27.11
CA ALA A 8 18.28 -2.65 -26.61
C ALA A 8 19.02 -1.32 -26.41
N GLY A 9 19.05 -0.82 -25.17
CA GLY A 9 19.83 0.35 -24.80
C GLY A 9 21.32 0.05 -24.90
N ARG A 10 21.95 0.45 -26.00
CA ARG A 10 23.42 0.52 -26.12
C ARG A 10 23.87 1.80 -25.42
N ALA A 11 24.41 1.68 -24.22
CA ALA A 11 25.15 2.78 -23.59
C ALA A 11 26.49 2.94 -24.32
N ALA A 12 26.66 4.06 -25.02
CA ALA A 12 27.94 4.46 -25.59
C ALA A 12 28.84 4.99 -24.46
N ALA A 13 29.95 4.31 -24.19
CA ALA A 13 31.00 4.82 -23.30
C ALA A 13 31.89 5.77 -24.11
N VAL A 14 31.90 7.05 -23.75
CA VAL A 14 32.86 8.03 -24.26
C VAL A 14 34.15 7.87 -23.47
N ALA A 15 35.23 7.47 -24.13
CA ALA A 15 36.56 7.42 -23.55
C ALA A 15 37.25 8.79 -23.73
N ILE A 16 37.52 9.49 -22.63
CA ILE A 16 38.36 10.68 -22.60
C ILE A 16 39.73 10.24 -22.05
N THR A 17 40.77 10.28 -22.88
CA THR A 17 42.16 10.07 -22.47
C THR A 17 42.77 11.38 -22.00
N LEU A 18 43.07 11.50 -20.70
CA LEU A 18 43.91 12.57 -20.14
C LEU A 18 45.33 12.04 -19.88
N ALA A 19 46.32 12.76 -20.42
CA ALA A 19 47.75 12.51 -20.22
C ALA A 19 48.19 12.90 -18.80
N ALA A 20 48.99 12.03 -18.18
CA ALA A 20 49.42 12.16 -16.79
C ALA A 20 50.66 13.06 -16.64
N ALA A 21 50.60 14.00 -15.70
CA ALA A 21 51.77 14.62 -15.10
C ALA A 21 51.50 14.94 -13.62
N GLY A 22 52.23 14.25 -12.74
CA GLY A 22 52.50 14.68 -11.35
C GLY A 22 51.47 14.29 -10.28
N GLY A 23 51.94 13.54 -9.28
CA GLY A 23 51.31 13.42 -7.96
C GLY A 23 50.21 12.36 -7.83
N ALA A 24 50.55 11.19 -7.29
CA ALA A 24 49.57 10.17 -6.92
C ALA A 24 48.77 10.60 -5.67
N THR A 25 47.79 11.50 -5.84
CA THR A 25 46.67 11.60 -4.89
C THR A 25 45.63 10.57 -5.30
N ALA A 26 45.53 9.48 -4.53
CA ALA A 26 44.46 8.50 -4.70
C ALA A 26 43.10 9.20 -4.56
N VAL A 27 42.37 9.33 -5.65
CA VAL A 27 40.98 9.79 -5.64
C VAL A 27 40.18 8.75 -4.85
N PRO A 28 39.44 9.12 -3.78
CA PRO A 28 38.59 8.16 -3.08
C PRO A 28 37.58 7.58 -4.07
N ALA A 29 37.53 6.26 -4.18
CA ALA A 29 36.53 5.59 -4.99
C ALA A 29 35.14 5.97 -4.46
N VAL A 30 34.33 6.63 -5.29
CA VAL A 30 32.92 6.90 -4.98
C VAL A 30 32.21 5.55 -4.95
N ALA A 31 31.61 5.22 -3.80
CA ALA A 31 30.84 4.00 -3.65
C ALA A 31 29.72 3.96 -4.70
N ALA A 32 29.58 2.83 -5.40
CA ALA A 32 28.49 2.64 -6.34
C ALA A 32 27.14 2.75 -5.60
N PRO A 33 26.12 3.36 -6.22
CA PRO A 33 24.81 3.48 -5.60
C PRO A 33 24.24 2.10 -5.30
N THR A 34 23.82 1.89 -4.06
CA THR A 34 23.16 0.65 -3.64
C THR A 34 21.85 0.51 -4.42
N ALA A 35 21.61 -0.67 -4.99
CA ALA A 35 20.35 -0.95 -5.66
C ALA A 35 19.20 -0.82 -4.66
N VAL A 36 18.15 -0.07 -5.02
CA VAL A 36 16.92 0.03 -4.23
C VAL A 36 16.07 -1.20 -4.55
N THR A 37 15.96 -2.12 -3.60
CA THR A 37 15.03 -3.25 -3.71
C THR A 37 13.61 -2.73 -3.46
N GLN A 38 12.71 -2.92 -4.44
CA GLN A 38 11.30 -2.58 -4.29
C GLN A 38 10.63 -3.61 -3.37
N THR A 39 10.05 -3.15 -2.26
CA THR A 39 9.25 -4.02 -1.39
C THR A 39 7.97 -4.42 -2.10
N ALA A 40 7.62 -5.71 -2.02
CA ALA A 40 6.35 -6.20 -2.55
C ALA A 40 5.17 -5.56 -1.80
N SER A 41 4.16 -5.09 -2.53
CA SER A 41 2.92 -4.60 -1.93
C SER A 41 2.07 -5.77 -1.45
N ALA A 42 1.40 -5.57 -0.30
CA ALA A 42 0.39 -6.51 0.18
C ALA A 42 -0.79 -6.58 -0.82
N PRO A 43 -1.45 -7.74 -1.00
CA PRO A 43 -2.69 -7.82 -1.76
C PRO A 43 -3.80 -6.99 -1.09
N ALA A 44 -4.71 -6.46 -1.89
CA ALA A 44 -5.85 -5.70 -1.37
C ALA A 44 -6.84 -6.64 -0.65
N PRO A 45 -7.38 -6.27 0.53
CA PRO A 45 -8.43 -7.05 1.17
C PRO A 45 -9.70 -7.13 0.32
N THR A 46 -10.40 -8.26 0.39
CA THR A 46 -11.63 -8.56 -0.36
C THR A 46 -12.77 -9.02 0.56
N GLY A 47 -13.97 -9.19 0.00
CA GLY A 47 -15.12 -9.73 0.73
C GLY A 47 -15.69 -8.82 1.81
N LEU A 48 -15.46 -7.50 1.69
CA LEU A 48 -15.96 -6.54 2.68
C LEU A 48 -17.48 -6.56 2.75
N THR A 49 -18.00 -6.78 3.96
CA THR A 49 -19.43 -6.77 4.29
C THR A 49 -19.62 -6.14 5.68
N TYR A 50 -20.84 -5.74 6.03
CA TYR A 50 -21.11 -5.24 7.38
C TYR A 50 -22.46 -5.71 7.92
N THR A 51 -22.57 -5.74 9.24
CA THR A 51 -23.83 -5.85 9.98
C THR A 51 -23.98 -4.64 10.90
N TYR A 52 -25.21 -4.29 11.22
CA TYR A 52 -25.55 -3.22 12.15
C TYR A 52 -26.44 -3.76 13.26
N ASP A 53 -26.03 -3.53 14.51
CA ASP A 53 -26.84 -3.77 15.70
C ASP A 53 -27.44 -2.43 16.19
N ALA A 54 -28.74 -2.26 15.97
CA ALA A 54 -29.47 -1.05 16.36
C ALA A 54 -29.64 -0.90 17.88
N ALA A 55 -29.53 -1.98 18.67
CA ALA A 55 -29.67 -1.90 20.12
C ALA A 55 -28.41 -1.29 20.78
N THR A 56 -27.25 -1.52 20.17
CA THR A 56 -25.96 -1.03 20.67
C THR A 56 -25.32 0.04 19.79
N GLU A 57 -25.97 0.40 18.68
CA GLU A 57 -25.46 1.32 17.64
C GLU A 57 -24.06 0.93 17.14
N GLN A 58 -23.82 -0.37 16.94
CA GLN A 58 -22.54 -0.90 16.49
C GLN A 58 -22.61 -1.47 15.08
N VAL A 59 -21.66 -1.05 14.25
CA VAL A 59 -21.37 -1.66 12.96
C VAL A 59 -20.21 -2.63 13.12
N THR A 60 -20.38 -3.86 12.66
CA THR A 60 -19.28 -4.82 12.51
C THR A 60 -19.00 -5.01 11.03
N VAL A 61 -17.79 -4.67 10.61
CA VAL A 61 -17.29 -4.93 9.26
C VAL A 61 -16.51 -6.24 9.28
N ASN A 62 -16.78 -7.10 8.30
CA ASN A 62 -16.08 -8.36 8.07
C ASN A 62 -15.42 -8.35 6.70
N TRP A 63 -14.32 -9.09 6.56
CA TRP A 63 -13.64 -9.32 5.29
C TRP A 63 -13.14 -10.76 5.18
N ASP A 64 -12.70 -11.14 3.97
CA ASP A 64 -12.12 -12.47 3.74
C ASP A 64 -10.84 -12.65 4.58
N PRO A 65 -10.62 -13.83 5.18
CA PRO A 65 -9.37 -14.13 5.87
C PRO A 65 -8.15 -13.96 4.95
N LYS A 66 -7.00 -13.65 5.55
CA LYS A 66 -5.73 -13.59 4.81
C LYS A 66 -5.50 -14.92 4.07
N ASP A 67 -5.19 -14.86 2.79
CA ASP A 67 -4.77 -16.03 2.02
C ASP A 67 -3.56 -16.69 2.71
N SER A 68 -3.55 -18.02 2.80
CA SER A 68 -2.45 -18.75 3.41
C SER A 68 -1.13 -18.62 2.62
N ALA A 69 -1.21 -18.31 1.33
CA ALA A 69 -0.06 -18.01 0.48
C ALA A 69 0.45 -16.55 0.65
N ASP A 70 -0.30 -15.67 1.32
CA ASP A 70 0.11 -14.29 1.54
C ASP A 70 1.11 -14.17 2.70
N THR A 71 2.38 -14.06 2.30
CA THR A 71 3.53 -13.85 3.17
C THR A 71 3.90 -12.37 3.34
N VAL A 72 3.21 -11.46 2.67
CA VAL A 72 3.55 -10.03 2.62
C VAL A 72 2.73 -9.24 3.62
N THR A 73 1.44 -9.54 3.79
CA THR A 73 0.59 -8.79 4.72
C THR A 73 0.95 -9.07 6.17
N THR A 74 1.32 -8.01 6.91
CA THR A 74 1.61 -8.03 8.35
C THR A 74 0.37 -7.77 9.20
N GLY A 75 -0.66 -7.15 8.63
CA GLY A 75 -1.96 -6.92 9.25
C GLY A 75 -2.76 -5.85 8.52
N TYR A 76 -3.83 -5.39 9.15
CA TYR A 76 -4.77 -4.44 8.53
C TYR A 76 -4.96 -3.16 9.34
N ARG A 77 -5.34 -2.09 8.62
CA ARG A 77 -5.80 -0.82 9.18
C ARG A 77 -7.13 -0.43 8.58
N GLU A 78 -8.05 0.03 9.42
CA GLU A 78 -9.27 0.69 8.97
C GLU A 78 -9.00 2.13 8.53
N GLY A 79 -9.81 2.58 7.58
CA GLY A 79 -9.94 3.98 7.23
C GLY A 79 -11.34 4.36 6.82
N PHE A 80 -11.64 5.65 6.94
CA PHE A 80 -12.92 6.25 6.61
C PHE A 80 -12.72 7.31 5.54
N CYS A 81 -13.51 7.23 4.47
CA CYS A 81 -13.40 8.10 3.30
C CYS A 81 -14.50 9.17 3.31
N SER A 82 -14.24 10.31 2.67
CA SER A 82 -15.19 11.42 2.60
C SER A 82 -16.40 11.16 1.69
N GLY A 83 -16.32 10.19 0.79
CA GLY A 83 -17.36 9.90 -0.19
C GLY A 83 -17.33 8.46 -0.70
N PRO A 84 -18.26 8.10 -1.60
CA PRO A 84 -18.39 6.74 -2.16
C PRO A 84 -17.25 6.34 -3.10
N SER A 85 -16.39 7.28 -3.49
CA SER A 85 -15.23 7.02 -4.32
C SER A 85 -13.98 7.77 -3.81
N THR A 86 -12.81 7.34 -4.27
CA THR A 86 -11.55 8.05 -3.99
C THR A 86 -11.43 9.39 -4.72
N ALA A 87 -12.34 9.69 -5.65
CA ALA A 87 -12.40 10.99 -6.31
C ALA A 87 -13.10 12.05 -5.44
N ASP A 88 -13.94 11.62 -4.49
CA ASP A 88 -14.74 12.52 -3.65
C ASP A 88 -13.94 13.11 -2.48
N GLY A 89 -12.76 12.56 -2.18
CA GLY A 89 -11.90 13.06 -1.13
C GLY A 89 -10.95 12.00 -0.56
N PRO A 90 -10.11 12.40 0.41
CA PRO A 90 -9.16 11.48 1.03
C PRO A 90 -9.88 10.43 1.88
N CYS A 91 -9.17 9.32 2.11
CA CYS A 91 -9.50 8.39 3.18
C CYS A 91 -8.56 8.63 4.37
N PHE A 92 -9.12 8.78 5.55
CA PHE A 92 -8.38 8.91 6.79
C PHE A 92 -8.14 7.52 7.36
N VAL A 93 -6.88 7.09 7.36
CA VAL A 93 -6.46 5.76 7.84
C VAL A 93 -5.91 5.90 9.26
N ARG A 94 -6.20 4.93 10.12
CA ARG A 94 -5.64 4.90 11.48
C ARG A 94 -4.11 4.82 11.43
N ALA A 95 -3.43 5.91 11.78
CA ALA A 95 -1.98 6.01 11.66
C ALA A 95 -1.18 5.19 12.69
N SER A 96 -1.75 4.88 13.85
CA SER A 96 -1.03 4.28 14.97
C SER A 96 -1.83 3.19 15.69
N GLY A 97 -1.20 2.55 16.67
CA GLY A 97 -1.75 1.41 17.39
C GLY A 97 -1.50 0.06 16.70
N PRO A 98 -1.88 -1.04 17.35
CA PRO A 98 -1.70 -2.37 16.81
C PRO A 98 -2.45 -2.53 15.47
N LEU A 99 -1.87 -3.34 14.58
CA LEU A 99 -2.58 -3.78 13.38
C LEU A 99 -3.71 -4.72 13.76
N LEU A 100 -4.79 -4.68 12.98
CA LEU A 100 -5.83 -5.69 13.04
C LEU A 100 -5.26 -6.99 12.45
N THR A 101 -5.31 -8.08 13.21
CA THR A 101 -4.82 -9.40 12.79
C THR A 101 -5.94 -10.39 12.47
N GLY A 102 -7.17 -10.07 12.90
CA GLY A 102 -8.37 -10.83 12.57
C GLY A 102 -8.99 -10.40 11.24
N ASN A 103 -10.24 -10.82 11.04
CA ASN A 103 -11.05 -10.53 9.86
C ASN A 103 -12.37 -9.78 10.19
N SER A 104 -12.38 -9.07 11.31
CA SER A 104 -13.49 -8.23 11.73
C SER A 104 -13.01 -6.96 12.45
N PHE A 105 -13.82 -5.90 12.34
CA PHE A 105 -13.63 -4.64 13.04
C PHE A 105 -14.99 -4.05 13.39
N THR A 106 -15.17 -3.65 14.65
CA THR A 106 -16.42 -3.09 15.15
C THR A 106 -16.22 -1.64 15.58
N PHE A 107 -17.15 -0.78 15.20
CA PHE A 107 -17.17 0.63 15.60
C PHE A 107 -18.60 1.13 15.81
N HIS A 108 -18.73 2.18 16.62
CA HIS A 108 -20.02 2.80 16.88
C HIS A 108 -20.45 3.70 15.72
N LEU A 109 -21.71 3.59 15.30
CA LEU A 109 -22.33 4.47 14.33
C LEU A 109 -23.82 4.60 14.64
N ALA A 110 -24.26 5.81 14.97
CA ALA A 110 -25.66 6.09 15.26
C ALA A 110 -26.57 5.75 14.08
N ALA A 111 -27.85 5.46 14.36
CA ALA A 111 -28.84 5.14 13.33
C ALA A 111 -29.03 6.27 12.30
N GLY A 112 -29.34 5.92 11.04
CA GLY A 112 -29.60 6.87 9.96
C GLY A 112 -28.35 7.57 9.43
N ARG A 113 -27.16 7.01 9.67
CA ARG A 113 -25.88 7.57 9.22
C ARG A 113 -25.30 6.75 8.08
N THR A 114 -24.53 7.43 7.23
CA THR A 114 -23.73 6.78 6.20
C THR A 114 -22.27 7.10 6.42
N VAL A 115 -21.42 6.06 6.34
CA VAL A 115 -19.96 6.20 6.30
C VAL A 115 -19.39 5.36 5.17
N TYR A 116 -18.23 5.77 4.67
CA TYR A 116 -17.51 5.08 3.61
C TYR A 116 -16.28 4.43 4.22
N PHE A 117 -16.32 3.12 4.38
CA PHE A 117 -15.26 2.34 5.01
C PHE A 117 -14.30 1.77 3.97
N ARG A 118 -13.02 1.72 4.31
CA ARG A 118 -12.01 1.03 3.51
C ARG A 118 -11.00 0.35 4.43
N LEU A 119 -10.65 -0.90 4.10
CA LEU A 119 -9.62 -1.64 4.82
C LEU A 119 -8.32 -1.61 4.03
N TYR A 120 -7.20 -1.46 4.73
CA TYR A 120 -5.87 -1.44 4.13
C TYR A 120 -5.04 -2.59 4.67
N ALA A 121 -4.49 -3.41 3.77
CA ALA A 121 -3.44 -4.36 4.11
C ALA A 121 -2.10 -3.61 4.20
N GLU A 122 -1.34 -3.85 5.26
CA GLU A 122 -0.01 -3.29 5.49
C GLU A 122 1.06 -4.35 5.23
N ASN A 123 2.16 -3.95 4.58
CA ASN A 123 3.37 -4.78 4.44
C ASN A 123 4.46 -4.37 5.47
N PRO A 124 5.60 -5.09 5.57
CA PRO A 124 6.66 -4.76 6.53
C PRO A 124 7.33 -3.39 6.33
N ALA A 125 7.11 -2.76 5.17
CA ALA A 125 7.58 -1.41 4.88
C ALA A 125 6.52 -0.33 5.15
N HIS A 126 5.43 -0.69 5.85
CA HIS A 126 4.29 0.18 6.17
C HIS A 126 3.57 0.76 4.93
N GLN A 127 3.70 0.10 3.78
CA GLN A 127 2.95 0.46 2.58
C GLN A 127 1.55 -0.13 2.67
N LEU A 128 0.56 0.66 2.26
CA LEU A 128 -0.85 0.33 2.39
C LEU A 128 -1.47 0.01 1.03
N THR A 129 -2.15 -1.13 0.95
CA THR A 129 -2.99 -1.50 -0.19
C THR A 129 -4.45 -1.55 0.25
N GLY A 130 -5.27 -0.63 -0.28
CA GLY A 130 -6.67 -0.50 0.11
C GLY A 130 -7.62 -1.44 -0.64
N SER A 131 -8.63 -1.94 0.05
CA SER A 131 -9.75 -2.72 -0.49
C SER A 131 -10.61 -1.92 -1.48
N ALA A 132 -11.66 -2.54 -2.01
CA ALA A 132 -12.80 -1.77 -2.51
C ALA A 132 -13.44 -0.95 -1.38
N LEU A 133 -14.09 0.16 -1.73
CA LEU A 133 -14.79 1.02 -0.76
C LEU A 133 -16.13 0.39 -0.39
N LEU A 134 -16.40 0.28 0.91
CA LEU A 134 -17.64 -0.25 1.46
C LEU A 134 -18.51 0.93 1.92
N THR A 135 -19.71 1.07 1.36
CA THR A 135 -20.71 2.01 1.88
C THR A 135 -21.46 1.34 3.02
N VAL A 136 -21.40 1.94 4.20
CA VAL A 136 -22.09 1.48 5.41
C VAL A 136 -23.23 2.46 5.70
N THR A 137 -24.45 1.95 5.79
CA THR A 137 -25.64 2.70 6.19
C THR A 137 -26.33 1.99 7.35
N THR A 138 -26.73 2.75 8.36
CA THR A 138 -27.38 2.29 9.60
C THR A 138 -28.81 2.78 9.75
#